data_AF-A0A413SNS7-F1
#
_entry.id   AF-A0A413SNS7-F1
#
_cell.length_a   1.000
_cell.length_b   1.000
_cell.length_c   1.000
_cell.angle_alpha   90.00
_cell.angle_beta   90.00
_cell.angle_gamma   90.00
#
_symmetry.space_group_name_H-M   'P 1'
#
loop_
_entity.id
_entity.type
_entity.pdbx_description
1 polymer ?
#
loop_
_entity_poly.entity_id
_entity_poly.type
_entity_poly.pdbx_seq_one_letter_code
_entity_poly.pdbx_strand_id
1 'polypeptide(L)'
;MAIRPVFTEIIWDSISQLDVSLENKSTWTGSFVQDESNAGNGGDGYANLTIDSSSTWIVDGDSTLSSLTCKGTITDEDGNTVTVKGSDGTTYVEGTSDYTITVSSYEA
;
A
#
# COMPACT_ATOMS: atom_id res chain seq x y z
N MET A 1 -1.45 20.83 -21.26
CA MET A 1 -2.56 19.90 -20.97
C MET A 1 -2.14 19.13 -19.74
N ALA A 2 -2.67 19.48 -18.57
CA ALA A 2 -2.42 18.72 -17.35
C ALA A 2 -3.34 17.49 -17.41
N ILE A 3 -2.75 16.31 -17.59
CA ILE A 3 -3.46 15.05 -17.43
C ILE A 3 -3.74 14.96 -15.92
N ARG A 4 -5.01 15.00 -15.53
CA ARG A 4 -5.39 14.75 -14.13
C ARG A 4 -5.06 13.28 -13.86
N PRO A 5 -4.31 12.94 -12.80
CA PRO A 5 -4.04 11.54 -12.48
C PRO A 5 -5.39 10.83 -12.29
N VAL A 6 -5.53 9.66 -12.90
CA VAL A 6 -6.57 8.72 -12.52
C VAL A 6 -6.03 8.07 -11.25
N PHE A 7 -6.54 8.46 -10.09
CA PHE A 7 -6.23 7.77 -8.83
C PHE A 7 -6.70 6.33 -8.96
N THR A 8 -5.79 5.39 -8.80
CA THR A 8 -6.07 3.95 -8.89
C THR A 8 -6.02 3.36 -7.49
N GLU A 9 -7.12 3.51 -6.78
CA GLU A 9 -7.28 3.00 -5.42
C GLU A 9 -7.75 1.55 -5.43
N ILE A 10 -7.12 0.72 -4.59
CA ILE A 10 -7.68 -0.55 -4.16
C ILE A 10 -8.40 -0.29 -2.84
N ILE A 11 -9.72 -0.34 -2.88
CA ILE A 11 -10.58 -0.15 -1.71
C ILE A 11 -10.92 -1.52 -1.13
N TRP A 12 -10.68 -1.71 0.16
CA TRP A 12 -10.97 -2.95 0.89
C TRP A 12 -11.61 -2.64 2.25
N ASP A 13 -12.24 -3.64 2.85
CA ASP A 13 -12.91 -3.53 4.15
C ASP A 13 -12.65 -4.77 5.02
N SER A 14 -13.06 -4.71 6.28
CA SER A 14 -12.86 -5.79 7.25
C SER A 14 -13.69 -7.04 6.99
N ILE A 15 -14.48 -7.12 5.91
CA ILE A 15 -15.13 -8.37 5.49
C ILE A 15 -14.51 -8.94 4.20
N SER A 16 -13.61 -8.20 3.56
CA SER A 16 -12.88 -8.58 2.36
C SER A 16 -11.60 -9.34 2.70
N GLN A 17 -11.19 -10.24 1.82
CA GLN A 17 -9.89 -10.92 1.91
C GLN A 17 -9.18 -10.72 0.57
N LEU A 18 -8.04 -10.04 0.62
CA LEU A 18 -7.30 -9.63 -0.56
C LEU A 18 -5.82 -9.96 -0.41
N ASP A 19 -5.29 -10.68 -1.38
CA ASP A 19 -3.85 -10.88 -1.58
C ASP A 19 -3.46 -10.31 -2.95
N VAL A 20 -2.55 -9.34 -2.96
CA VAL A 20 -2.03 -8.70 -4.17
C VAL A 20 -0.55 -9.04 -4.31
N SER A 21 -0.13 -9.41 -5.52
CA SER A 21 1.29 -9.57 -5.84
C SER A 21 1.72 -8.70 -7.03
N LEU A 22 2.85 -8.02 -6.87
CA LEU A 22 3.59 -7.38 -7.97
C LEU A 22 4.78 -8.26 -8.32
N GLU A 23 4.71 -8.86 -9.51
CA GLU A 23 5.68 -9.84 -9.97
C GLU A 23 6.21 -9.50 -11.37
N ASN A 24 7.38 -10.03 -11.72
CA ASN A 24 7.89 -10.04 -13.10
C ASN A 24 8.05 -8.64 -13.70
N LYS A 25 8.70 -7.72 -12.97
CA LYS A 25 8.94 -6.33 -13.38
C LYS A 25 7.64 -5.53 -13.55
N SER A 26 6.61 -5.86 -12.79
CA SER A 26 5.37 -5.10 -12.79
C SER A 26 5.58 -3.75 -12.11
N THR A 27 4.89 -2.74 -12.63
CA THR A 27 4.78 -1.44 -11.99
C THR A 27 3.30 -1.13 -11.80
N TRP A 28 2.93 -0.80 -10.57
CA TRP A 28 1.59 -0.32 -10.26
C TRP A 28 1.70 1.05 -9.59
N THR A 29 0.90 2.00 -10.07
CA THR A 29 0.70 3.30 -9.42
C THR A 29 -0.65 3.23 -8.73
N GLY A 30 -0.75 3.63 -7.46
CA GLY A 30 -2.00 3.56 -6.71
C GLY A 30 -1.82 3.50 -5.20
N SER A 31 -2.93 3.33 -4.50
CA SER A 31 -2.97 3.28 -3.03
C SER A 31 -3.96 2.22 -2.52
N PHE A 32 -3.83 1.84 -1.25
CA PHE A 32 -4.77 0.95 -0.56
C PHE A 32 -5.60 1.73 0.45
N VAL A 33 -6.91 1.80 0.25
CA VAL A 33 -7.82 2.51 1.15
C VAL A 33 -8.68 1.48 1.89
N GLN A 34 -8.60 1.50 3.23
CA GLN A 34 -9.51 0.74 4.06
C GLN A 34 -10.79 1.56 4.28
N ASP A 35 -11.93 1.10 3.75
CA ASP A 35 -13.23 1.75 3.87
C ASP A 35 -14.26 0.83 4.54
N GLU A 36 -14.58 1.10 5.81
CA GLU A 36 -15.54 0.31 6.59
C GLU A 36 -17.00 0.77 6.44
N SER A 37 -17.29 1.75 5.58
CA SER A 37 -18.62 2.37 5.45
C SER A 37 -19.73 1.38 5.14
N ASN A 38 -19.39 0.26 4.50
CA ASN A 38 -20.33 -0.78 4.09
C ASN A 38 -20.07 -2.15 4.74
N ALA A 39 -19.14 -2.24 5.70
CA ALA A 39 -18.77 -3.50 6.36
C ALA A 39 -19.74 -3.92 7.49
N GLY A 40 -20.72 -3.08 7.85
CA GLY A 40 -21.69 -3.37 8.90
C GLY A 40 -21.04 -3.46 10.28
N ASN A 41 -21.05 -4.64 10.90
CA ASN A 41 -20.38 -4.86 12.20
C ASN A 41 -18.87 -5.16 12.05
N GLY A 42 -18.35 -5.09 10.82
CA GLY A 42 -16.98 -5.45 10.48
C GLY A 42 -16.75 -6.97 10.47
N GLY A 43 -15.48 -7.36 10.34
CA GLY A 43 -15.03 -8.75 10.36
C GLY A 43 -13.52 -8.90 10.52
N ASP A 44 -13.01 -10.09 10.18
CA ASP A 44 -11.59 -10.46 10.26
C ASP A 44 -10.90 -10.43 8.88
N GLY A 45 -11.38 -9.56 7.99
CA GLY A 45 -10.84 -9.34 6.65
C GLY A 45 -9.44 -8.75 6.65
N TYR A 46 -8.77 -8.83 5.50
CA TYR A 46 -7.39 -8.36 5.33
C TYR A 46 -7.10 -7.90 3.89
N ALA A 47 -6.06 -7.07 3.78
CA ALA A 47 -5.38 -6.80 2.52
C ALA A 47 -3.87 -6.97 2.69
N ASN A 48 -3.29 -7.89 1.92
CA ASN A 48 -1.87 -8.18 1.91
C ASN A 48 -1.25 -7.79 0.57
N LEU A 49 -0.06 -7.20 0.60
CA LEU A 49 0.72 -6.91 -0.60
C LEU A 49 2.08 -7.60 -0.53
N THR A 50 2.42 -8.32 -1.61
CA THR A 50 3.77 -8.84 -1.85
C THR A 50 4.39 -8.20 -3.08
N ILE A 51 5.59 -7.64 -2.95
CA ILE A 51 6.35 -7.05 -4.06
C ILE A 51 7.63 -7.84 -4.26
N ASP A 52 7.77 -8.46 -5.44
CA ASP A 52 9.01 -9.14 -5.80
C ASP A 52 10.16 -8.15 -6.03
N SER A 53 11.40 -8.66 -6.04
CA SER A 53 12.60 -7.80 -6.14
C SER A 53 12.76 -7.05 -7.46
N SER A 54 11.95 -7.38 -8.46
CA SER A 54 12.01 -6.78 -9.79
C SER A 54 10.94 -5.72 -10.02
N SER A 55 9.97 -5.61 -9.11
CA SER A 55 8.75 -4.85 -9.29
C SER A 55 8.74 -3.55 -8.47
N THR A 56 7.83 -2.66 -8.84
CA THR A 56 7.73 -1.32 -8.25
C THR A 56 6.30 -0.95 -7.93
N TRP A 57 6.08 -0.45 -6.72
CA TRP A 57 4.85 0.25 -6.36
C TRP A 57 5.13 1.75 -6.28
N ILE A 58 4.41 2.52 -7.10
CA ILE A 58 4.41 3.98 -7.08
C ILE A 58 3.19 4.42 -6.26
N VAL A 59 3.41 4.89 -5.04
CA VAL A 59 2.35 5.29 -4.11
C VAL A 59 1.87 6.69 -4.50
N ASP A 60 0.56 6.83 -4.74
CA ASP A 60 -0.08 8.11 -5.08
C ASP A 60 -1.06 8.61 -4.00
N GLY A 61 -1.03 7.96 -2.82
CA GLY A 61 -1.85 8.30 -1.67
C GLY A 61 -1.51 7.46 -0.44
N ASP A 62 -1.86 7.97 0.75
CA ASP A 62 -1.74 7.23 2.00
C ASP A 62 -2.43 5.87 1.88
N SER A 63 -1.79 4.84 2.44
CA SER A 63 -2.23 3.46 2.26
C SER A 63 -2.33 2.70 3.57
N THR A 64 -3.37 1.88 3.71
CA THR A 64 -3.57 0.98 4.86
C THR A 64 -3.66 -0.46 4.39
N LEU A 65 -2.79 -1.31 4.92
CA LEU A 65 -2.68 -2.73 4.62
C LEU A 65 -2.63 -3.55 5.91
N SER A 66 -3.02 -4.82 5.84
CA SER A 66 -2.80 -5.77 6.92
C SER A 66 -1.33 -6.17 6.99
N SER A 67 -0.77 -6.61 5.86
CA SER A 67 0.65 -6.95 5.75
C SER A 67 1.30 -6.47 4.46
N LEU A 68 2.59 -6.17 4.54
CA LEU A 68 3.42 -5.80 3.39
C LEU A 68 4.73 -6.59 3.42
N THR A 69 4.96 -7.40 2.39
CA THR A 69 6.25 -8.04 2.12
C THR A 69 6.89 -7.37 0.90
N CYS A 70 8.01 -6.67 1.08
CA CYS A 70 8.62 -5.87 0.02
C CYS A 70 10.09 -6.22 -0.23
N LYS A 71 10.35 -6.96 -1.30
CA LYS A 71 11.71 -7.19 -1.83
C LYS A 71 12.09 -6.23 -2.96
N GLY A 72 11.08 -5.53 -3.50
CA GLY A 72 11.20 -4.61 -4.64
C GLY A 72 11.41 -3.16 -4.22
N THR A 73 10.79 -2.24 -4.96
CA THR A 73 10.91 -0.80 -4.73
C THR A 73 9.55 -0.16 -4.45
N ILE A 74 9.51 0.75 -3.48
CA ILE A 74 8.35 1.59 -3.16
C ILE A 74 8.80 3.04 -3.19
N THR A 75 8.20 3.85 -4.05
CA THR A 75 8.43 5.30 -4.15
C THR A 75 7.12 6.03 -4.43
N ASP A 76 7.10 7.35 -4.35
CA ASP A 76 6.04 8.15 -4.95
C ASP A 76 6.33 8.47 -6.43
N GLU A 77 5.47 9.29 -7.05
CA GLU A 77 5.60 9.73 -8.45
C GLU A 77 6.86 10.55 -8.74
N ASP A 78 7.41 11.21 -7.71
CA ASP A 78 8.64 12.01 -7.78
C ASP A 78 9.89 11.16 -7.50
N GLY A 79 9.71 9.89 -7.13
CA GLY A 79 10.78 8.94 -6.84
C GLY A 79 11.29 9.00 -5.40
N ASN A 80 10.59 9.70 -4.50
CA ASN A 80 10.93 9.71 -3.08
C ASN A 80 10.55 8.39 -2.42
N THR A 81 11.38 7.90 -1.50
CA THR A 81 11.03 6.76 -0.65
C THR A 81 9.80 7.09 0.20
N VAL A 82 8.84 6.18 0.23
CA VAL A 82 7.61 6.31 1.03
C VAL A 82 7.84 5.76 2.43
N THR A 83 7.30 6.43 3.43
CA THR A 83 7.41 6.00 4.83
C THR A 83 6.53 4.77 5.07
N VAL A 84 7.07 3.73 5.72
CA VAL A 84 6.30 2.55 6.15
C VAL A 84 6.27 2.49 7.67
N LYS A 85 5.06 2.50 8.23
CA LYS A 85 4.80 2.50 9.67
C LYS A 85 3.89 1.35 10.07
N GLY A 86 4.19 0.78 11.24
CA GLY A 86 3.29 -0.10 11.95
C GLY A 86 2.10 0.66 12.51
N SER A 87 0.94 0.02 12.56
CA SER A 87 -0.23 0.52 13.30
C SER A 87 0.04 0.65 14.81
N ASP A 88 1.12 0.02 15.30
CA ASP A 88 1.67 0.17 16.65
C ASP A 88 2.55 1.44 16.83
N GLY A 89 2.79 2.21 15.77
CA GLY A 89 3.63 3.40 15.76
C GLY A 89 5.12 3.15 15.44
N THR A 90 5.54 1.91 15.21
CA THR A 90 6.90 1.58 14.79
C THR A 90 7.16 2.09 13.37
N THR A 91 8.21 2.89 13.13
CA THR A 91 8.65 3.17 11.76
C THR A 91 9.57 2.06 11.27
N TYR A 92 9.17 1.35 10.20
CA TYR A 92 9.99 0.32 9.56
C TYR A 92 10.90 0.89 8.48
N VAL A 93 10.38 1.85 7.71
CA VAL A 93 11.13 2.57 6.66
C VAL A 93 10.84 4.05 6.82
N GLU A 94 11.88 4.84 7.02
CA GLU A 94 11.78 6.31 7.03
C GLU A 94 11.97 6.82 5.59
N GLY A 95 10.97 7.54 5.09
CA GLY A 95 10.94 8.10 3.74
C GLY A 95 10.94 9.63 3.72
N THR A 96 10.98 10.20 2.52
CA THR A 96 10.85 11.66 2.29
C THR A 96 9.61 12.03 1.47
N SER A 97 8.84 11.03 1.01
CA SER A 97 7.54 11.27 0.41
C SER A 97 6.56 11.86 1.45
N ASP A 98 5.57 12.60 0.96
CA ASP A 98 4.45 13.08 1.76
C ASP A 98 3.48 11.94 2.15
N TYR A 99 3.51 10.80 1.45
CA TYR A 99 2.64 9.66 1.73
C TYR A 99 3.20 8.71 2.80
N THR A 100 2.29 8.05 3.51
CA THR A 100 2.60 7.01 4.49
C THR A 100 1.83 5.72 4.20
N ILE A 101 2.54 4.59 4.24
CA ILE A 101 1.96 3.26 4.28
C ILE A 101 1.86 2.80 5.74
N THR A 102 0.65 2.48 6.19
CA THR A 102 0.37 1.93 7.53
C THR A 102 0.06 0.44 7.41
N VAL A 103 0.79 -0.39 8.17
CA VAL A 103 0.68 -1.86 8.13
C VAL A 103 0.55 -2.46 9.53
N SER A 104 -0.07 -3.63 9.67
CA SER A 104 0.03 -4.39 10.94
C SER A 104 1.30 -5.25 11.00
N SER A 105 1.84 -5.66 9.86
CA SER A 105 3.13 -6.34 9.77
C SER A 105 3.91 -5.94 8.52
N TYR A 106 5.24 -5.95 8.64
CA TYR A 106 6.17 -5.61 7.57
C TYR A 106 7.32 -6.63 7.49
N GLU A 107 7.66 -7.05 6.28
CA GLU A 107 8.84 -7.87 5.96
C GLU A 107 9.54 -7.30 4.72
N ALA A 108 10.87 -7.22 4.76
CA ALA A 108 11.72 -6.74 3.66
C ALA A 108 12.65 -7.85 3.14
#